data_AF-A0AAR2KJ16-F1
#
_entry.id   AF-A0AAR2KJ16-F1
#
_cell.length_a   1.000
_cell.length_b   1.000
_cell.length_c   1.000
_cell.angle_alpha   90.00
_cell.angle_beta   90.00
_cell.angle_gamma   90.00
#
_symmetry.space_group_name_H-M   'P 1'
#
loop_
_entity.id
_entity.type
_entity.pdbx_description
1 polymer ?
#
loop_
_entity_poly.entity_id
_entity_poly.type
_entity_poly.pdbx_seq_one_letter_code
_entity_poly.pdbx_strand_id
1 'polypeptide(L)'
;LFLAKRVGPKENRNGNFTDASLRERKQQDREERLSLVLWRKPLLTLQYSFLETLVTLKEWTGRLWQRRGAVFLVLVLFSVFSMAYSIEGAHQKYVQYLEKKILWCAYWVGLGILSSVGLGTGLHTFLLYLGPHIASVTLAAYECGSVNFPEPPYPAQIICPEEEVVQDSVSLWTIMSKVRLEACMWGAGTAIGELPPYFMARAARLSGAGPDDEDYEEFEEMLEQAQSAQDFATRAKLAVQNLVQKVGFLGILACASIPNPLFDLAGITCGHFLIPFWTFFGATLIGKAVIKMHIQKLFVIITFSRHIVEQMVSLIGVIPGVGTSLQKPFREYLEAQRTKLHNPVADGTPLQRYLHVIMSFLVEVQFFFMGHCVQ
;
A
#
# COMPACT_ATOMS: atom_id res chain seq x y z
N LEU A 1 -30.38 76.81 -7.50
CA LEU A 1 -29.91 76.85 -6.09
C LEU A 1 -29.01 75.63 -5.88
N PHE A 2 -27.69 75.74 -6.12
CA PHE A 2 -26.62 75.93 -5.10
C PHE A 2 -26.68 74.82 -4.01
N LEU A 3 -25.71 73.90 -3.80
CA LEU A 3 -24.25 74.05 -3.71
C LEU A 3 -23.48 72.70 -3.76
N ALA A 4 -22.33 72.73 -4.44
CA ALA A 4 -21.02 72.15 -4.10
C ALA A 4 -20.85 70.67 -3.68
N LYS A 5 -20.31 69.88 -4.62
CA LYS A 5 -19.58 68.61 -4.42
C LYS A 5 -18.20 68.92 -3.82
N ARG A 6 -17.99 68.66 -2.52
CA ARG A 6 -16.63 68.62 -1.92
C ARG A 6 -16.03 67.23 -2.14
N VAL A 7 -14.98 67.18 -2.95
CA VAL A 7 -14.04 66.05 -3.00
C VAL A 7 -13.14 66.18 -1.78
N GLY A 8 -13.30 65.29 -0.80
CA GLY A 8 -12.34 65.11 0.28
C GLY A 8 -11.07 64.42 -0.23
N PRO A 9 -9.90 64.61 0.42
CA PRO A 9 -8.65 64.05 -0.08
C PRO A 9 -8.67 62.54 0.02
N LYS A 10 -8.07 61.89 -0.98
CA LYS A 10 -7.69 60.47 -0.97
C LYS A 10 -6.86 60.19 0.28
N GLU A 11 -7.43 59.48 1.24
CA GLU A 11 -6.66 58.82 2.29
C GLU A 11 -6.14 57.48 1.74
N ASN A 12 -5.18 57.58 0.84
CA ASN A 12 -4.33 56.46 0.43
C ASN A 12 -3.12 56.46 1.37
N ARG A 13 -3.11 55.60 2.40
CA ARG A 13 -1.86 54.96 2.93
C ARG A 13 -1.98 54.06 4.18
N ASN A 14 -3.14 53.77 4.75
CA ASN A 14 -3.18 52.94 5.98
C ASN A 14 -3.31 51.43 5.77
N GLY A 15 -3.36 50.92 4.54
CA GLY A 15 -3.49 49.48 4.26
C GLY A 15 -2.17 48.68 4.24
N ASN A 16 -1.02 49.31 3.92
CA ASN A 16 0.23 48.58 3.69
C ASN A 16 1.08 48.35 4.97
N PHE A 17 1.02 49.26 5.95
CA PHE A 17 1.85 49.15 7.17
C PHE A 17 1.34 48.07 8.13
N THR A 18 0.03 47.91 8.24
CA THR A 18 -0.60 46.83 9.01
C THR A 18 -0.33 45.46 8.37
N ASP A 19 -0.32 45.37 7.04
CA ASP A 19 -0.06 44.10 6.34
C ASP A 19 1.43 43.70 6.43
N ALA A 20 2.35 44.66 6.36
CA ALA A 20 3.79 44.43 6.54
C ALA A 20 4.13 43.98 7.97
N SER A 21 3.60 44.65 8.99
CA SER A 21 3.82 44.27 10.40
C SER A 21 3.16 42.94 10.77
N LEU A 22 2.03 42.58 10.15
CA LEU A 22 1.43 41.25 10.27
C LEU A 22 2.29 40.16 9.63
N ARG A 23 2.92 40.43 8.48
CA ARG A 23 3.85 39.49 7.83
C ARG A 23 5.12 39.29 8.65
N GLU A 24 5.71 40.35 9.20
CA GLU A 24 6.89 40.24 10.07
C GLU A 24 6.61 39.41 11.33
N ARG A 25 5.44 39.61 11.97
CA ARG A 25 5.04 38.79 13.12
C ARG A 25 4.82 37.32 12.73
N LYS A 26 4.18 37.06 11.60
CA LYS A 26 4.02 35.69 11.07
C LYS A 26 5.36 35.03 10.80
N GLN A 27 6.33 35.77 10.25
CA GLN A 27 7.68 35.29 9.99
C GLN A 27 8.40 34.93 11.30
N GLN A 28 8.30 35.78 12.32
CA GLN A 28 8.89 35.52 13.64
C GLN A 28 8.24 34.32 14.33
N ASP A 29 6.91 34.23 14.35
CA ASP A 29 6.19 33.07 14.88
C ASP A 29 6.60 31.78 14.16
N ARG A 30 6.92 31.86 12.87
CA ARG A 30 7.38 30.75 12.07
C ARG A 30 8.81 30.31 12.40
N GLU A 31 9.75 31.26 12.49
CA GLU A 31 11.11 30.97 12.94
C GLU A 31 11.14 30.38 14.35
N GLU A 32 10.23 30.83 15.22
CA GLU A 32 10.06 30.24 16.55
C GLU A 32 9.55 28.80 16.47
N ARG A 33 8.55 28.50 15.64
CA ARG A 33 8.04 27.12 15.41
C ARG A 33 9.11 26.20 14.86
N LEU A 34 9.87 26.63 13.86
CA LEU A 34 11.02 25.90 13.32
C LEU A 34 12.09 25.60 14.38
N SER A 35 12.22 26.47 15.38
CA SER A 35 13.16 26.27 16.48
C SER A 35 12.71 25.23 17.51
N LEU A 36 11.42 24.85 17.52
CA LEU A 36 10.80 23.92 18.48
C LEU A 36 11.04 22.47 18.09
N VAL A 37 12.30 22.05 18.06
CA VAL A 37 12.65 20.66 17.77
C VAL A 37 13.11 19.94 19.03
N LEU A 38 12.77 18.65 19.14
CA LEU A 38 13.04 17.85 20.33
C LEU A 38 14.53 17.90 20.74
N TRP A 39 15.43 17.94 19.77
CA TRP A 39 16.88 18.01 19.97
C TRP A 39 17.42 19.41 20.25
N ARG A 40 16.66 20.48 19.99
CA ARG A 40 17.10 21.87 20.19
C ARG A 40 16.51 22.49 21.47
N LYS A 41 15.24 22.21 21.76
CA LYS A 41 14.49 22.74 22.92
C LYS A 41 13.60 21.66 23.56
N PRO A 42 14.17 20.58 24.14
CA PRO A 42 13.43 19.38 24.56
C PRO A 42 12.28 19.67 25.54
N LEU A 43 12.54 20.47 26.58
CA LEU A 43 11.53 20.77 27.62
C LEU A 43 10.37 21.60 27.07
N LEU A 44 10.67 22.60 26.24
CA LEU A 44 9.67 23.50 25.66
C LEU A 44 8.79 22.77 24.64
N THR A 45 9.40 21.97 23.76
CA THR A 45 8.67 21.14 22.79
C THR A 45 7.78 20.12 23.49
N LEU A 46 8.26 19.44 24.54
CA LEU A 46 7.43 18.50 25.32
C LEU A 46 6.27 19.19 26.03
N GLN A 47 6.50 20.36 26.62
CA GLN A 47 5.44 21.12 27.31
C GLN A 47 4.34 21.55 26.33
N TYR A 48 4.71 22.09 25.17
CA TYR A 48 3.72 22.48 24.15
C TYR A 48 3.01 21.27 23.55
N SER A 49 3.73 20.18 23.26
CA SER A 49 3.12 18.94 22.79
C SER A 49 2.10 18.37 23.79
N PHE A 50 2.42 18.40 25.08
CA PHE A 50 1.52 17.95 26.13
C PHE A 50 0.27 18.84 26.26
N LEU A 51 0.45 20.16 26.25
CA LEU A 51 -0.66 21.13 26.27
C LEU A 51 -1.59 20.95 25.07
N GLU A 52 -1.02 20.82 23.86
CA GLU A 52 -1.79 20.60 22.63
C GLU A 52 -2.55 19.28 22.69
N THR A 53 -1.93 18.24 23.24
CA THR A 53 -2.58 16.94 23.47
C THR A 53 -3.78 17.10 24.41
N LEU A 54 -3.66 17.88 25.50
CA LEU A 54 -4.77 18.13 26.43
C LEU A 54 -5.90 18.95 25.79
N VAL A 55 -5.57 19.98 25.02
CA VAL A 55 -6.56 20.81 24.30
C VAL A 55 -7.32 19.94 23.30
N THR A 56 -6.59 19.18 22.50
CA THR A 56 -7.15 18.24 21.52
C THR A 56 -8.03 17.20 22.23
N LEU A 57 -7.56 16.61 23.33
CA LEU A 57 -8.32 15.63 24.10
C LEU A 57 -9.63 16.21 24.64
N LYS A 58 -9.60 17.45 25.16
CA LYS A 58 -10.81 18.15 25.64
C LYS A 58 -11.81 18.37 24.51
N GLU A 59 -11.34 18.77 23.33
CA GLU A 59 -12.20 18.98 22.16
C GLU A 59 -12.84 17.68 21.69
N TRP A 60 -12.06 16.61 21.53
CA TRP A 60 -12.58 15.28 21.16
C TRP A 60 -13.56 14.75 22.20
N THR A 61 -13.29 14.94 23.49
CA THR A 61 -14.19 14.56 24.59
C THR A 61 -15.51 15.33 24.50
N GLY A 62 -15.47 16.64 24.21
CA GLY A 62 -16.67 17.44 23.98
C GLY A 62 -17.50 16.96 22.78
N ARG A 63 -16.84 16.64 21.65
CA ARG A 63 -17.49 16.09 20.45
C ARG A 63 -18.10 14.70 20.71
N LEU A 64 -17.40 13.84 21.45
CA LEU A 64 -17.90 12.52 21.88
C LEU A 64 -19.11 12.67 22.81
N TRP A 65 -19.07 13.62 23.75
CA TRP A 65 -20.17 13.89 24.67
C TRP A 65 -21.43 14.40 23.96
N GLN A 66 -21.27 15.27 22.96
CA GLN A 66 -22.38 15.70 22.10
C GLN A 66 -23.03 14.52 21.36
N ARG A 67 -22.27 13.45 21.07
CA ARG A 67 -22.73 12.21 20.43
C ARG A 67 -22.91 11.05 21.41
N ARG A 68 -23.22 11.35 22.68
CA ARG A 68 -23.36 10.35 23.77
C ARG A 68 -24.22 9.13 23.43
N GLY A 69 -25.29 9.29 22.63
CA GLY A 69 -26.15 8.17 22.21
C GLY A 69 -25.43 7.18 21.29
N ALA A 70 -24.64 7.69 20.33
CA ALA A 70 -23.85 6.84 19.44
C ALA A 70 -22.72 6.14 20.21
N VAL A 71 -22.06 6.85 21.15
CA VAL A 71 -21.05 6.25 22.03
C VAL A 71 -21.66 5.15 22.87
N PHE A 72 -22.82 5.38 23.49
CA PHE A 72 -23.52 4.37 24.27
C PHE A 72 -23.90 3.15 23.41
N LEU A 73 -24.41 3.36 22.19
CA LEU A 73 -24.73 2.26 21.28
C LEU A 73 -23.48 1.42 20.92
N VAL A 74 -22.35 2.07 20.62
CA VAL A 74 -21.08 1.39 20.35
C VAL A 74 -20.59 0.60 21.57
N LEU A 75 -20.69 1.18 22.77
CA LEU A 75 -20.32 0.50 24.02
C LEU A 75 -21.21 -0.72 24.29
N VAL A 76 -22.52 -0.61 24.07
CA VAL A 76 -23.46 -1.73 24.19
C VAL A 76 -23.10 -2.82 23.19
N LEU A 77 -22.87 -2.48 21.92
CA LEU A 77 -22.44 -3.46 20.90
C LEU A 77 -21.13 -4.15 21.28
N PHE A 78 -20.14 -3.40 21.79
CA PHE A 78 -18.87 -3.96 22.25
C PHE A 78 -19.07 -4.90 23.44
N SER A 79 -19.93 -4.53 24.40
CA SER A 79 -20.26 -5.40 25.54
C SER A 79 -20.93 -6.70 25.10
N VAL A 80 -21.88 -6.64 24.16
CA VAL A 80 -22.56 -7.82 23.61
C VAL A 80 -21.57 -8.72 22.87
N PHE A 81 -20.67 -8.14 22.07
CA PHE A 81 -19.62 -8.89 21.39
C PHE A 81 -18.64 -9.55 22.39
N SER A 82 -18.23 -8.82 23.42
CA SER A 82 -17.36 -9.35 24.48
C SER A 82 -18.04 -10.47 25.26
N MET A 83 -19.33 -10.34 25.58
CA MET A 83 -20.11 -11.41 26.22
C MET A 83 -20.19 -12.63 25.31
N ALA A 84 -20.46 -12.44 24.01
CA ALA A 84 -20.49 -13.53 23.03
C ALA A 84 -19.14 -14.25 22.89
N TYR A 85 -18.02 -13.53 23.08
CA TYR A 85 -16.67 -14.12 23.07
C TYR A 85 -16.35 -14.92 24.34
N SER A 86 -16.81 -14.45 25.51
CA SER A 86 -16.52 -15.07 26.80
C SER A 86 -17.45 -16.25 27.14
N ILE A 87 -18.66 -16.29 26.58
CA ILE A 87 -19.62 -17.37 26.85
C ILE A 87 -19.24 -18.60 26.01
N GLU A 88 -18.91 -19.70 26.67
CA GLU A 88 -18.71 -21.00 26.02
C GLU A 88 -20.01 -21.51 25.40
N GLY A 89 -19.96 -21.91 24.12
CA GLY A 89 -21.13 -22.43 23.42
C GLY A 89 -20.81 -22.92 22.01
N ALA A 90 -21.84 -23.41 21.30
CA ALA A 90 -21.70 -23.87 19.92
C ALA A 90 -21.20 -22.77 18.96
N HIS A 91 -21.48 -21.51 19.27
CA HIS A 91 -21.01 -20.34 18.53
C HIS A 91 -19.49 -20.15 18.61
N GLN A 92 -18.81 -20.71 19.62
CA GLN A 92 -17.36 -20.55 19.82
C GLN A 92 -16.54 -21.08 18.64
N LYS A 93 -17.02 -22.10 17.93
CA LYS A 93 -16.38 -22.60 16.71
C LYS A 93 -16.32 -21.52 15.62
N TYR A 94 -17.41 -20.76 15.45
CA TYR A 94 -17.48 -19.67 14.48
C TYR A 94 -16.67 -18.46 14.94
N VAL A 95 -16.66 -18.16 16.24
CA VAL A 95 -15.85 -17.08 16.83
C VAL A 95 -14.36 -17.34 16.59
N GLN A 96 -13.87 -18.55 16.89
CA GLN A 96 -12.47 -18.93 16.66
C GLN A 96 -12.10 -18.94 15.16
N TYR A 97 -13.01 -19.41 14.30
CA TYR A 97 -12.81 -19.35 12.86
C TYR A 97 -12.69 -17.90 12.37
N LEU A 98 -13.61 -17.03 12.81
CA LEU A 98 -13.63 -15.62 12.44
C LEU A 98 -12.40 -14.89 12.98
N GLU A 99 -12.00 -15.13 14.22
CA GLU A 99 -10.78 -14.58 14.82
C GLU A 99 -9.55 -14.94 13.98
N LYS A 100 -9.37 -16.23 13.66
CA LYS A 100 -8.26 -16.68 12.81
C LYS A 100 -8.28 -16.02 11.43
N LYS A 101 -9.45 -15.93 10.78
CA LYS A 101 -9.57 -15.29 9.46
C LYS A 101 -9.37 -13.79 9.51
N ILE A 102 -9.86 -13.09 10.54
CA ILE A 102 -9.65 -11.65 10.72
C ILE A 102 -8.17 -11.36 10.95
N LEU A 103 -7.50 -12.11 11.84
CA LEU A 103 -6.06 -11.94 12.08
C LEU A 103 -5.24 -12.22 10.82
N TRP A 104 -5.62 -13.24 10.05
CA TRP A 104 -5.00 -13.55 8.76
C TRP A 104 -5.18 -12.41 7.75
N CYS A 105 -6.40 -11.88 7.60
CA CYS A 105 -6.66 -10.74 6.73
C CYS A 105 -5.92 -9.49 7.20
N ALA A 106 -5.93 -9.20 8.50
CA ALA A 106 -5.24 -8.06 9.09
C ALA A 106 -3.73 -8.13 8.87
N TYR A 107 -3.13 -9.32 8.95
CA TYR A 107 -1.73 -9.53 8.62
C TYR A 107 -1.42 -9.15 7.16
N TRP A 108 -2.19 -9.66 6.20
CA TRP A 108 -2.00 -9.35 4.78
C TRP A 108 -2.27 -7.89 4.43
N VAL A 109 -3.32 -7.29 5.00
CA VAL A 109 -3.60 -5.85 4.88
C VAL A 109 -2.45 -5.03 5.47
N GLY A 110 -1.98 -5.37 6.66
CA GLY A 110 -0.88 -4.69 7.34
C GLY A 110 0.42 -4.72 6.52
N LEU A 111 0.79 -5.89 5.99
CA LEU A 111 1.94 -6.01 5.09
C LEU A 111 1.76 -5.18 3.81
N GLY A 112 0.53 -5.15 3.26
CA GLY A 112 0.19 -4.29 2.12
C GLY A 112 0.36 -2.80 2.43
N ILE A 113 -0.09 -2.33 3.60
CA ILE A 113 0.10 -0.95 4.05
C ILE A 113 1.60 -0.64 4.15
N LEU A 114 2.35 -1.48 4.85
CA LEU A 114 3.80 -1.31 5.03
C LEU A 114 4.57 -1.36 3.71
N SER A 115 4.05 -2.04 2.69
CA SER A 115 4.65 -2.05 1.35
C SER A 115 4.48 -0.74 0.57
N SER A 116 3.58 0.15 1.02
CA SER A 116 3.22 1.38 0.32
C SER A 116 3.48 2.65 1.14
N VAL A 117 3.50 2.57 2.46
CA VAL A 117 3.79 3.71 3.34
C VAL A 117 5.31 3.92 3.39
N GLY A 118 5.82 4.79 2.52
CA GLY A 118 7.18 5.33 2.60
C GLY A 118 8.12 4.89 1.48
N LEU A 119 7.92 5.44 0.26
CA LEU A 119 8.85 5.58 -0.90
C LEU A 119 9.70 4.36 -1.33
N GLY A 120 9.55 3.21 -0.68
CA GLY A 120 10.21 1.95 -0.97
C GLY A 120 9.37 1.16 -1.96
N THR A 121 10.03 0.57 -2.96
CA THR A 121 9.38 -0.14 -4.05
C THR A 121 8.50 -1.27 -3.50
N GLY A 122 7.17 -1.08 -3.42
CA GLY A 122 6.23 -2.09 -2.88
C GLY A 122 6.30 -3.46 -3.58
N LEU A 123 6.98 -3.50 -4.71
CA LEU A 123 7.46 -4.69 -5.40
C LEU A 123 8.41 -5.55 -4.54
N HIS A 124 9.38 -4.96 -3.87
CA HIS A 124 10.34 -5.69 -3.02
C HIS A 124 9.62 -6.40 -1.87
N THR A 125 8.69 -5.72 -1.21
CA THR A 125 7.87 -6.33 -0.14
C THR A 125 6.98 -7.44 -0.69
N PHE A 126 6.39 -7.25 -1.89
CA PHE A 126 5.63 -8.32 -2.56
C PHE A 126 6.51 -9.56 -2.80
N LEU A 127 7.75 -9.39 -3.26
CA LEU A 127 8.69 -10.49 -3.49
C LEU A 127 9.15 -11.18 -2.20
N LEU A 128 9.09 -10.52 -1.06
CA LEU A 128 9.51 -11.09 0.22
C LEU A 128 8.41 -11.87 0.95
N TYR A 129 7.14 -11.55 0.70
CA TYR A 129 6.03 -12.13 1.45
C TYR A 129 4.99 -12.81 0.54
N LEU A 130 4.31 -12.04 -0.30
CA LEU A 130 3.17 -12.55 -1.07
C LEU A 130 3.58 -13.44 -2.26
N GLY A 131 4.62 -13.05 -3.01
CA GLY A 131 5.19 -13.86 -4.08
C GLY A 131 5.60 -15.27 -3.61
N PRO A 132 6.43 -15.40 -2.55
CA PRO A 132 6.80 -16.69 -1.98
C PRO A 132 5.61 -17.53 -1.53
N HIS A 133 4.58 -16.91 -0.93
CA HIS A 133 3.36 -17.60 -0.51
C HIS A 133 2.58 -18.16 -1.71
N ILE A 134 2.42 -17.36 -2.78
CA ILE A 134 1.75 -17.82 -4.01
C ILE A 134 2.58 -18.94 -4.67
N ALA A 135 3.89 -18.80 -4.71
CA ALA A 135 4.80 -19.81 -5.27
C ALA A 135 4.70 -21.14 -4.51
N SER A 136 4.73 -21.12 -3.17
CA SER A 136 4.65 -22.34 -2.37
C SER A 136 3.31 -23.06 -2.53
N VAL A 137 2.20 -22.31 -2.56
CA VAL A 137 0.86 -22.86 -2.83
C VAL A 137 0.78 -23.44 -4.25
N THR A 138 1.37 -22.77 -5.23
CA THR A 138 1.39 -23.23 -6.63
C THR A 138 2.16 -24.54 -6.77
N LEU A 139 3.37 -24.61 -6.21
CA LEU A 139 4.19 -25.81 -6.24
C LEU A 139 3.49 -26.98 -5.53
N ALA A 140 2.96 -26.74 -4.33
CA ALA A 140 2.23 -27.75 -3.59
C ALA A 140 0.97 -28.23 -4.34
N ALA A 141 0.27 -27.34 -5.03
CA ALA A 141 -0.91 -27.73 -5.80
C ALA A 141 -0.56 -28.67 -6.97
N TYR A 142 0.55 -28.41 -7.69
CA TYR A 142 1.00 -29.30 -8.76
C TYR A 142 1.60 -30.62 -8.25
N GLU A 143 2.21 -30.61 -7.06
CA GLU A 143 2.79 -31.81 -6.44
C GLU A 143 1.72 -32.71 -5.84
N CYS A 144 0.82 -32.14 -5.03
CA CYS A 144 -0.27 -32.89 -4.40
C CYS A 144 -1.43 -33.20 -5.37
N GLY A 145 -1.47 -32.56 -6.54
CA GLY A 145 -2.60 -32.67 -7.46
C GLY A 145 -3.91 -32.06 -6.91
N SER A 146 -3.83 -31.22 -5.88
CA SER A 146 -4.99 -30.63 -5.21
C SER A 146 -4.63 -29.32 -4.50
N VAL A 147 -5.60 -28.42 -4.38
CA VAL A 147 -5.49 -27.18 -3.56
C VAL A 147 -6.16 -27.32 -2.18
N ASN A 148 -6.73 -28.50 -1.90
CA ASN A 148 -7.43 -28.80 -0.65
C ASN A 148 -6.43 -29.32 0.38
N PHE A 149 -5.61 -28.39 0.90
CA PHE A 149 -4.67 -28.69 1.98
C PHE A 149 -5.42 -28.85 3.31
N PRO A 150 -5.07 -29.85 4.15
CA PRO A 150 -5.73 -30.08 5.44
C PRO A 150 -5.46 -28.94 6.43
N GLU A 151 -6.52 -28.52 7.13
CA GLU A 151 -6.50 -27.52 8.20
C GLU A 151 -6.92 -28.19 9.53
N PRO A 152 -6.07 -28.22 10.58
CA PRO A 152 -4.66 -27.80 10.68
C PRO A 152 -3.70 -28.80 9.99
N PRO A 153 -2.49 -28.40 9.51
CA PRO A 153 -1.68 -27.24 9.91
C PRO A 153 -1.60 -26.05 8.91
N TYR A 154 -2.32 -26.09 7.79
CA TYR A 154 -2.38 -24.98 6.85
C TYR A 154 -2.95 -23.70 7.53
N PRO A 155 -2.42 -22.47 7.28
CA PRO A 155 -1.44 -22.07 6.26
C PRO A 155 0.04 -22.07 6.68
N ALA A 156 0.37 -22.49 7.92
CA ALA A 156 1.75 -22.44 8.41
C ALA A 156 2.65 -23.49 7.73
N GLN A 157 2.09 -24.65 7.42
CA GLN A 157 2.75 -25.73 6.69
C GLN A 157 1.76 -26.30 5.66
N ILE A 158 2.25 -26.62 4.46
CA ILE A 158 1.43 -27.21 3.39
C ILE A 158 1.77 -28.70 3.33
N ILE A 159 0.76 -29.55 3.56
CA ILE A 159 0.86 -31.01 3.53
C ILE A 159 -0.13 -31.51 2.47
N CYS A 160 0.24 -32.55 1.72
CA CYS A 160 -0.68 -33.17 0.77
C CYS A 160 -1.77 -33.97 1.50
N PRO A 161 -3.02 -34.00 0.97
CA PRO A 161 -4.07 -34.86 1.51
C PRO A 161 -3.71 -36.35 1.35
N GLU A 162 -4.14 -37.18 2.30
CA GLU A 162 -3.87 -38.64 2.31
C GLU A 162 -4.78 -39.43 1.37
N GLU A 163 -5.95 -38.90 1.02
CA GLU A 163 -6.89 -39.56 0.11
C GLU A 163 -6.43 -39.40 -1.35
N GLU A 164 -6.45 -40.51 -2.12
CA GLU A 164 -6.21 -40.50 -3.56
C GLU A 164 -7.25 -39.62 -4.26
N VAL A 165 -6.93 -38.35 -4.40
CA VAL A 165 -7.76 -37.41 -5.15
C VAL A 165 -7.72 -37.88 -6.61
N VAL A 166 -8.89 -38.21 -7.16
CA VAL A 166 -9.10 -38.35 -8.61
C VAL A 166 -8.35 -37.20 -9.27
N GLN A 167 -7.53 -37.53 -10.26
CA GLN A 167 -6.55 -36.64 -10.88
C GLN A 167 -7.25 -35.48 -11.63
N ASP A 168 -7.92 -34.59 -10.89
CA ASP A 168 -8.44 -33.33 -11.36
C ASP A 168 -7.20 -32.51 -11.69
N SER A 169 -6.94 -32.36 -12.98
CA SER A 169 -5.83 -31.53 -13.46
C SER A 169 -5.93 -30.15 -12.80
N VAL A 170 -5.03 -29.85 -11.89
CA VAL A 170 -5.01 -28.58 -11.17
C VAL A 170 -4.86 -27.47 -12.19
N SER A 171 -5.93 -26.69 -12.36
CA SER A 171 -5.95 -25.57 -13.30
C SER A 171 -5.34 -24.32 -12.65
N LEU A 172 -4.81 -23.42 -13.49
CA LEU A 172 -4.36 -22.10 -13.05
C LEU A 172 -5.46 -21.34 -12.28
N TRP A 173 -6.71 -21.47 -12.73
CA TRP A 173 -7.86 -20.84 -12.08
C TRP A 173 -8.11 -21.37 -10.67
N THR A 174 -7.92 -22.67 -10.46
CA THR A 174 -8.06 -23.32 -9.15
C THR A 174 -7.03 -22.75 -8.16
N ILE A 175 -5.76 -22.62 -8.59
CA ILE A 175 -4.69 -22.03 -7.78
C ILE A 175 -4.96 -20.53 -7.52
N MET A 176 -5.33 -19.76 -8.55
CA MET A 176 -5.67 -18.34 -8.44
C MET A 176 -6.82 -18.07 -7.47
N SER A 177 -7.75 -19.01 -7.36
CA SER A 177 -8.89 -18.95 -6.44
C SER A 177 -8.45 -19.28 -5.01
N LYS A 178 -7.54 -20.23 -4.82
CA LYS A 178 -7.00 -20.61 -3.50
C LYS A 178 -6.28 -19.46 -2.81
N VAL A 179 -5.44 -18.70 -3.53
CA VAL A 179 -4.65 -17.57 -2.98
C VAL A 179 -5.38 -16.22 -3.08
N ARG A 180 -6.67 -16.20 -3.45
CA ARG A 180 -7.39 -14.96 -3.76
C ARG A 180 -7.52 -14.04 -2.55
N LEU A 181 -7.77 -14.60 -1.37
CA LEU A 181 -8.03 -13.82 -0.17
C LEU A 181 -6.78 -13.03 0.23
N GLU A 182 -5.65 -13.72 0.39
CA GLU A 182 -4.34 -13.17 0.74
C GLU A 182 -3.93 -12.09 -0.25
N ALA A 183 -4.09 -12.39 -1.54
CA ALA A 183 -3.83 -11.50 -2.64
C ALA A 183 -4.66 -10.20 -2.56
N CYS A 184 -5.97 -10.32 -2.44
CA CYS A 184 -6.86 -9.16 -2.39
C CYS A 184 -6.67 -8.34 -1.11
N MET A 185 -6.44 -8.99 0.04
CA MET A 185 -6.16 -8.29 1.31
C MET A 185 -4.85 -7.51 1.25
N TRP A 186 -3.80 -8.08 0.67
CA TRP A 186 -2.57 -7.35 0.41
C TRP A 186 -2.82 -6.14 -0.48
N GLY A 187 -3.47 -6.34 -1.63
CA GLY A 187 -3.75 -5.25 -2.57
C GLY A 187 -4.62 -4.16 -1.94
N ALA A 188 -5.57 -4.51 -1.08
CA ALA A 188 -6.36 -3.55 -0.30
C ALA A 188 -5.48 -2.76 0.68
N GLY A 189 -4.55 -3.43 1.37
CA GLY A 189 -3.54 -2.79 2.20
C GLY A 189 -2.70 -1.77 1.42
N THR A 190 -2.28 -2.12 0.20
CA THR A 190 -1.52 -1.21 -0.66
C THR A 190 -2.34 0.01 -1.14
N ALA A 191 -3.66 -0.09 -1.23
CA ALA A 191 -4.53 1.05 -1.50
C ALA A 191 -4.70 1.94 -0.27
N ILE A 192 -4.80 1.34 0.92
CA ILE A 192 -4.82 2.06 2.21
C ILE A 192 -3.51 2.82 2.42
N GLY A 193 -2.38 2.25 2.02
CA GLY A 193 -1.06 2.89 2.13
C GLY A 193 -0.88 4.16 1.27
N GLU A 194 -1.76 4.43 0.30
CA GLU A 194 -1.78 5.71 -0.44
C GLU A 194 -2.60 6.80 0.24
N LEU A 195 -3.34 6.48 1.31
CA LEU A 195 -4.14 7.48 2.02
C LEU A 195 -3.30 8.57 2.69
N PRO A 196 -2.16 8.27 3.35
CA PRO A 196 -1.30 9.31 3.91
C PRO A 196 -0.88 10.39 2.90
N PRO A 197 -0.23 10.07 1.76
CA PRO A 197 0.14 11.10 0.78
C PRO A 197 -1.07 11.81 0.17
N TYR A 198 -2.20 11.12 -0.01
CA TYR A 198 -3.44 11.75 -0.49
C TYR A 198 -3.97 12.81 0.47
N PHE A 199 -4.09 12.49 1.76
CA PHE A 199 -4.61 13.43 2.76
C PHE A 199 -3.62 14.54 3.06
N MET A 200 -2.32 14.26 3.06
CA MET A 200 -1.27 15.28 3.20
C MET A 200 -1.35 16.30 2.05
N ALA A 201 -1.34 15.83 0.80
CA ALA A 201 -1.44 16.71 -0.37
C ALA A 201 -2.75 17.51 -0.40
N ARG A 202 -3.86 16.88 0.01
CA ARG A 202 -5.17 17.54 0.09
C ARG A 202 -5.21 18.61 1.18
N ALA A 203 -4.65 18.32 2.36
CA ALA A 203 -4.58 19.27 3.47
C ALA A 203 -3.70 20.47 3.11
N ALA A 204 -2.50 20.24 2.56
CA ALA A 204 -1.61 21.29 2.08
C ALA A 204 -2.33 22.22 1.09
N ARG A 205 -3.06 21.65 0.12
CA ARG A 205 -3.83 22.45 -0.86
C ARG A 205 -4.97 23.25 -0.23
N LEU A 206 -5.70 22.68 0.75
CA LEU A 206 -6.85 23.33 1.39
C LEU A 206 -6.44 24.40 2.41
N SER A 207 -5.28 24.24 3.05
CA SER A 207 -4.74 25.22 4.00
C SER A 207 -4.35 26.53 3.32
N GLY A 208 -4.26 26.57 1.99
CA GLY A 208 -3.90 27.77 1.23
C GLY A 208 -2.54 28.32 1.68
N ALA A 209 -1.67 27.42 2.16
CA ALA A 209 -0.35 27.74 2.62
C ALA A 209 0.36 28.52 1.50
N GLY A 210 0.96 29.66 1.84
CA GLY A 210 1.69 30.44 0.84
C GLY A 210 2.80 29.59 0.22
N PRO A 211 3.33 29.94 -0.96
CA PRO A 211 4.52 29.27 -1.49
C PRO A 211 5.69 29.31 -0.50
N ASP A 212 5.64 30.20 0.48
CA ASP A 212 6.61 30.27 1.55
C ASP A 212 6.38 29.22 2.65
N ASP A 213 5.21 28.59 2.88
CA ASP A 213 4.96 27.71 4.06
C ASP A 213 5.74 26.37 4.02
N GLU A 214 6.26 25.92 5.18
CA GLU A 214 7.12 24.72 5.32
C GLU A 214 6.47 23.43 4.78
N ASP A 215 5.21 23.20 5.13
CA ASP A 215 4.47 22.02 4.68
C ASP A 215 4.29 22.01 3.15
N TYR A 216 4.38 23.19 2.52
CA TYR A 216 4.27 23.37 1.07
C TYR A 216 5.63 23.26 0.37
N GLU A 217 6.70 23.83 0.94
CA GLU A 217 8.08 23.66 0.47
C GLU A 217 8.53 22.21 0.58
N GLU A 218 8.32 21.53 1.72
CA GLU A 218 8.66 20.11 1.90
C GLU A 218 7.84 19.22 0.94
N PHE A 219 6.60 19.61 0.66
CA PHE A 219 5.76 18.94 -0.32
C PHE A 219 6.24 19.16 -1.76
N GLU A 220 6.65 20.38 -2.13
CA GLU A 220 7.26 20.67 -3.44
C GLU A 220 8.59 19.93 -3.59
N GLU A 221 9.44 19.89 -2.56
CA GLU A 221 10.69 19.11 -2.57
C GLU A 221 10.44 17.60 -2.73
N MET A 222 9.46 17.03 -2.00
CA MET A 222 9.05 15.63 -2.22
C MET A 222 8.52 15.40 -3.64
N LEU A 223 7.77 16.36 -4.18
CA LEU A 223 7.25 16.31 -5.54
C LEU A 223 8.39 16.40 -6.55
N GLU A 224 9.38 17.25 -6.34
CA GLU A 224 10.56 17.45 -7.19
C GLU A 224 11.51 16.25 -7.13
N GLN A 225 11.72 15.67 -5.96
CA GLN A 225 12.53 14.48 -5.78
C GLN A 225 11.91 13.28 -6.51
N ALA A 226 10.58 13.11 -6.41
CA ALA A 226 9.84 12.13 -7.20
C ALA A 226 9.85 12.43 -8.71
N GLN A 227 10.09 13.68 -9.12
CA GLN A 227 10.15 14.12 -10.53
C GLN A 227 11.55 14.04 -11.15
N SER A 228 12.61 14.12 -10.35
CA SER A 228 14.00 14.19 -10.82
C SER A 228 14.52 12.93 -11.53
N ALA A 229 13.74 11.84 -11.54
CA ALA A 229 14.05 10.62 -12.28
C ALA A 229 13.58 10.70 -13.77
N GLN A 230 14.35 11.42 -14.60
CA GLN A 230 14.41 11.44 -16.09
C GLN A 230 13.20 11.87 -16.98
N ASP A 231 13.54 12.53 -18.10
CA ASP A 231 12.70 13.21 -19.11
C ASP A 231 11.45 12.48 -19.66
N PHE A 232 11.44 11.14 -19.66
CA PHE A 232 10.26 10.37 -20.11
C PHE A 232 9.12 10.39 -19.07
N ALA A 233 9.47 10.47 -17.78
CA ALA A 233 8.51 10.56 -16.69
C ALA A 233 7.69 11.86 -16.77
N THR A 234 8.27 12.96 -17.25
CA THR A 234 7.59 14.26 -17.37
C THR A 234 6.46 14.24 -18.41
N ARG A 235 6.67 13.57 -19.56
CA ARG A 235 5.63 13.37 -20.59
C ARG A 235 4.54 12.41 -20.13
N ALA A 236 4.92 11.29 -19.52
CA ALA A 236 3.98 10.36 -18.93
C ALA A 236 3.16 11.03 -17.81
N LYS A 237 3.77 11.90 -17.01
CA LYS A 237 3.13 12.69 -15.95
C LYS A 237 2.11 13.67 -16.50
N LEU A 238 2.43 14.43 -17.54
CA LEU A 238 1.47 15.31 -18.21
C LEU A 238 0.30 14.51 -18.80
N ALA A 239 0.56 13.33 -19.36
CA ALA A 239 -0.48 12.44 -19.85
C ALA A 239 -1.36 11.90 -18.71
N VAL A 240 -0.77 11.46 -17.60
CA VAL A 240 -1.48 10.98 -16.41
C VAL A 240 -2.29 12.10 -15.75
N GLN A 241 -1.72 13.29 -15.63
CA GLN A 241 -2.41 14.46 -15.08
C GLN A 241 -3.61 14.84 -15.95
N ASN A 242 -3.42 14.91 -17.28
CA ASN A 242 -4.51 15.17 -18.21
C ASN A 242 -5.57 14.05 -18.17
N LEU A 243 -5.17 12.79 -18.02
CA LEU A 243 -6.08 11.64 -17.94
C LEU A 243 -6.90 11.65 -16.64
N VAL A 244 -6.26 11.90 -15.49
CA VAL A 244 -6.93 11.98 -14.19
C VAL A 244 -7.88 13.18 -14.15
N GLN A 245 -7.48 14.34 -14.68
CA GLN A 245 -8.34 15.52 -14.74
C GLN A 245 -9.50 15.36 -15.72
N LYS A 246 -9.29 14.68 -16.86
CA LYS A 246 -10.29 14.57 -17.94
C LYS A 246 -11.24 13.38 -17.78
N VAL A 247 -10.76 12.29 -17.17
CA VAL A 247 -11.50 11.00 -17.09
C VAL A 247 -11.85 10.63 -15.64
N GLY A 248 -11.27 11.31 -14.64
CA GLY A 248 -11.61 11.11 -13.23
C GLY A 248 -11.37 9.68 -12.77
N PHE A 249 -12.44 8.99 -12.35
CA PHE A 249 -12.40 7.63 -11.80
C PHE A 249 -11.64 6.62 -12.69
N LEU A 250 -11.94 6.58 -13.99
CA LEU A 250 -11.32 5.60 -14.90
C LEU A 250 -9.85 5.91 -15.17
N GLY A 251 -9.47 7.20 -15.17
CA GLY A 251 -8.08 7.61 -15.27
C GLY A 251 -7.27 7.14 -14.07
N ILE A 252 -7.81 7.33 -12.86
CA ILE A 252 -7.19 6.87 -11.61
C ILE A 252 -7.11 5.34 -11.58
N LEU A 253 -8.17 4.65 -12.02
CA LEU A 253 -8.21 3.19 -12.09
C LEU A 253 -7.12 2.64 -13.01
N ALA A 254 -6.95 3.24 -14.20
CA ALA A 254 -5.90 2.84 -15.14
C ALA A 254 -4.51 3.05 -14.52
N CYS A 255 -4.26 4.20 -13.90
CA CYS A 255 -2.99 4.48 -13.22
C CYS A 255 -2.71 3.50 -12.07
N ALA A 256 -3.72 3.19 -11.25
CA ALA A 256 -3.59 2.27 -10.12
C ALA A 256 -3.38 0.80 -10.55
N SER A 257 -3.76 0.46 -11.78
CA SER A 257 -3.66 -0.91 -12.32
C SER A 257 -2.27 -1.25 -12.87
N ILE A 258 -1.40 -0.26 -13.12
CA ILE A 258 -0.07 -0.46 -13.72
C ILE A 258 0.99 -0.71 -12.62
N PRO A 259 1.80 -1.77 -12.70
CA PRO A 259 2.84 -2.07 -11.72
C PRO A 259 4.10 -1.19 -11.87
N ASN A 260 4.21 -0.13 -11.06
CA ASN A 260 5.38 0.76 -10.77
C ASN A 260 6.00 1.53 -11.96
N PRO A 261 6.54 2.78 -11.79
CA PRO A 261 6.90 3.54 -10.58
C PRO A 261 5.98 4.74 -10.24
N LEU A 262 4.87 4.93 -10.97
CA LEU A 262 3.91 6.05 -10.77
C LEU A 262 3.01 5.93 -9.52
N PHE A 263 3.21 4.88 -8.72
CA PHE A 263 2.33 4.42 -7.64
C PHE A 263 2.24 5.42 -6.48
N ASP A 264 3.34 6.07 -6.09
CA ASP A 264 3.32 7.06 -5.00
C ASP A 264 2.83 8.45 -5.48
N LEU A 265 2.92 8.72 -6.78
CA LEU A 265 2.53 10.01 -7.37
C LEU A 265 1.01 10.16 -7.48
N ALA A 266 0.27 9.06 -7.63
CA ALA A 266 -1.18 9.09 -7.80
C ALA A 266 -1.89 9.67 -6.56
N GLY A 267 -1.50 9.23 -5.36
CA GLY A 267 -2.04 9.74 -4.09
C GLY A 267 -1.80 11.25 -3.94
N ILE A 268 -0.55 11.66 -4.12
CA ILE A 268 -0.13 13.08 -4.07
C ILE A 268 -0.92 13.93 -5.07
N THR A 269 -0.95 13.51 -6.33
CA THR A 269 -1.62 14.22 -7.43
C THR A 269 -3.13 14.34 -7.18
N CYS A 270 -3.78 13.24 -6.78
CA CYS A 270 -5.21 13.25 -6.49
C CYS A 270 -5.58 14.12 -5.28
N GLY A 271 -4.73 14.12 -4.25
CA GLY A 271 -4.90 14.99 -3.08
C GLY A 271 -4.74 16.46 -3.45
N HIS A 272 -3.67 16.81 -4.18
CA HIS A 272 -3.39 18.18 -4.63
C HIS A 272 -4.50 18.73 -5.55
N PHE A 273 -5.08 17.91 -6.43
CA PHE A 273 -6.22 18.31 -7.27
C PHE A 273 -7.58 18.19 -6.58
N LEU A 274 -7.62 17.91 -5.28
CA LEU A 274 -8.83 17.84 -4.45
C LEU A 274 -9.87 16.82 -4.95
N ILE A 275 -9.44 15.78 -5.67
CA ILE A 275 -10.31 14.70 -6.17
C ILE A 275 -11.09 14.09 -4.99
N PRO A 276 -12.42 13.85 -5.08
CA PRO A 276 -13.19 13.28 -3.98
C PRO A 276 -12.62 11.94 -3.49
N PHE A 277 -12.66 11.71 -2.17
CA PHE A 277 -12.09 10.53 -1.53
C PHE A 277 -12.56 9.22 -2.17
N TRP A 278 -13.87 9.04 -2.37
CA TRP A 278 -14.42 7.81 -2.91
C TRP A 278 -14.04 7.55 -4.37
N THR A 279 -13.84 8.62 -5.16
CA THR A 279 -13.37 8.51 -6.54
C THR A 279 -11.94 8.02 -6.59
N PHE A 280 -11.09 8.56 -5.71
CA PHE A 280 -9.71 8.13 -5.57
C PHE A 280 -9.63 6.71 -4.97
N PHE A 281 -10.09 6.53 -3.74
CA PHE A 281 -9.95 5.28 -2.99
C PHE A 281 -10.67 4.11 -3.66
N GLY A 282 -11.85 4.32 -4.26
CA GLY A 282 -12.56 3.28 -4.99
C GLY A 282 -11.79 2.81 -6.23
N ALA A 283 -11.26 3.76 -6.99
CA ALA A 283 -10.46 3.46 -8.18
C ALA A 283 -9.14 2.77 -7.82
N THR A 284 -8.46 3.22 -6.76
CA THR A 284 -7.20 2.62 -6.31
C THR A 284 -7.41 1.24 -5.70
N LEU A 285 -8.48 1.04 -4.93
CA LEU A 285 -8.83 -0.27 -4.37
C LEU A 285 -9.09 -1.30 -5.49
N ILE A 286 -9.89 -0.95 -6.50
CA ILE A 286 -10.17 -1.86 -7.63
C ILE A 286 -8.89 -2.10 -8.44
N GLY A 287 -8.17 -1.02 -8.79
CA GLY A 287 -6.95 -1.12 -9.58
C GLY A 287 -5.89 -2.00 -8.90
N LYS A 288 -5.73 -1.87 -7.59
CA LYS A 288 -4.70 -2.60 -6.83
C LYS A 288 -5.13 -3.97 -6.32
N ALA A 289 -6.27 -4.06 -5.64
CA ALA A 289 -6.73 -5.30 -5.01
C ALA A 289 -7.34 -6.29 -6.00
N VAL A 290 -7.82 -5.79 -7.14
CA VAL A 290 -8.36 -6.63 -8.22
C VAL A 290 -7.35 -6.67 -9.36
N ILE A 291 -7.25 -5.62 -10.18
CA ILE A 291 -6.57 -5.72 -11.49
C ILE A 291 -5.08 -6.06 -11.35
N LYS A 292 -4.30 -5.18 -10.71
CA LYS A 292 -2.85 -5.33 -10.49
C LYS A 292 -2.53 -6.65 -9.80
N MET A 293 -3.25 -6.96 -8.73
CA MET A 293 -3.03 -8.18 -7.96
C MET A 293 -3.32 -9.44 -8.78
N HIS A 294 -4.38 -9.45 -9.60
CA HIS A 294 -4.68 -10.56 -10.50
C HIS A 294 -3.59 -10.78 -11.55
N ILE A 295 -3.02 -9.70 -12.10
CA ILE A 295 -1.89 -9.77 -13.04
C ILE A 295 -0.64 -10.32 -12.33
N GLN A 296 -0.27 -9.75 -11.17
CA GLN A 296 0.92 -10.17 -10.43
C GLN A 296 0.83 -11.64 -9.97
N LYS A 297 -0.31 -12.08 -9.44
CA LYS A 297 -0.45 -13.49 -9.05
C LYS A 297 -0.48 -14.45 -10.24
N LEU A 298 -1.12 -14.07 -11.35
CA LEU A 298 -1.15 -14.90 -12.56
C LEU A 298 0.27 -15.11 -13.07
N PHE A 299 1.06 -14.04 -13.12
CA PHE A 299 2.47 -14.10 -13.50
C PHE A 299 3.24 -15.09 -12.60
N VAL A 300 3.14 -14.96 -11.26
CA VAL A 300 3.82 -15.88 -10.33
C VAL A 300 3.35 -17.34 -10.53
N ILE A 301 2.05 -17.59 -10.66
CA ILE A 301 1.52 -18.95 -10.83
C ILE A 301 1.99 -19.56 -12.16
N ILE A 302 2.02 -18.79 -13.25
CA ILE A 302 2.52 -19.22 -14.56
C ILE A 302 4.01 -19.56 -14.47
N THR A 303 4.80 -18.68 -13.87
CA THR A 303 6.25 -18.90 -13.70
C THR A 303 6.56 -20.17 -12.91
N PHE A 304 5.78 -20.47 -11.88
CA PHE A 304 5.93 -21.69 -11.07
C PHE A 304 5.08 -22.86 -11.55
N SER A 305 4.53 -22.78 -12.76
CA SER A 305 3.83 -23.91 -13.39
C SER A 305 4.80 -25.01 -13.77
N ARG A 306 4.42 -26.27 -13.51
CA ARG A 306 5.26 -27.46 -13.71
C ARG A 306 5.95 -27.49 -15.08
N HIS A 307 5.21 -27.20 -16.15
CA HIS A 307 5.74 -27.20 -17.52
C HIS A 307 6.70 -26.04 -17.81
N ILE A 308 6.40 -24.84 -17.28
CA ILE A 308 7.22 -23.64 -17.50
C ILE A 308 8.46 -23.66 -16.63
N VAL A 309 8.39 -24.23 -15.43
CA VAL A 309 9.56 -24.45 -14.56
C VAL A 309 10.58 -25.36 -15.26
N GLU A 310 10.14 -26.49 -15.82
CA GLU A 310 11.00 -27.41 -16.57
C GLU A 310 11.61 -26.74 -17.81
N GLN A 311 10.81 -25.96 -18.55
CA GLN A 311 11.29 -25.18 -19.70
C GLN A 311 12.25 -24.05 -19.29
N MET A 312 11.96 -23.29 -18.22
CA MET A 312 12.85 -22.24 -17.71
C MET A 312 14.16 -22.81 -17.19
N VAL A 313 14.16 -23.94 -16.48
CA VAL A 313 15.39 -24.62 -16.04
C VAL A 313 16.26 -24.97 -17.25
N SER A 314 15.65 -25.42 -18.35
CA SER A 314 16.37 -25.74 -19.58
C SER A 314 16.88 -24.49 -20.32
N LEU A 315 16.07 -23.43 -20.42
CA LEU A 315 16.41 -22.16 -21.07
C LEU A 315 17.48 -21.37 -20.31
N ILE A 316 17.39 -21.32 -18.98
CA ILE A 316 18.40 -20.72 -18.11
C ILE A 316 19.74 -21.43 -18.35
N GLY A 317 19.77 -22.76 -18.51
CA GLY A 317 20.98 -23.51 -18.83
C GLY A 317 21.64 -23.15 -20.17
N VAL A 318 20.91 -22.53 -21.10
CA VAL A 318 21.40 -22.12 -22.43
C VAL A 318 22.05 -20.72 -22.42
N ILE A 319 21.84 -19.92 -21.37
CA ILE A 319 22.41 -18.55 -21.28
C ILE A 319 23.93 -18.65 -21.05
N PRO A 320 24.77 -18.19 -22.00
CA PRO A 320 26.22 -18.27 -21.86
C PRO A 320 26.71 -17.39 -20.71
N GLY A 321 27.58 -17.94 -19.86
CA GLY A 321 28.25 -17.23 -18.75
C GLY A 321 27.53 -17.25 -17.40
N VAL A 322 26.20 -17.12 -17.36
CA VAL A 322 25.43 -17.02 -16.09
C VAL A 322 24.48 -18.22 -15.89
N GLY A 323 24.08 -18.88 -16.97
CA GLY A 323 23.03 -19.88 -17.00
C GLY A 323 23.27 -21.09 -16.09
N THR A 324 24.43 -21.74 -16.21
CA THR A 324 24.79 -22.92 -15.40
C THR A 324 24.98 -22.59 -13.92
N SER A 325 25.32 -21.34 -13.60
CA SER A 325 25.49 -20.84 -12.22
C SER A 325 24.14 -20.54 -11.56
N LEU A 326 23.13 -20.11 -12.32
CA LEU A 326 21.76 -19.88 -11.84
C LEU A 326 20.88 -21.15 -11.87
N GLN A 327 21.16 -22.09 -12.78
CA GLN A 327 20.37 -23.32 -12.92
C GLN A 327 20.46 -24.22 -11.68
N LYS A 328 21.66 -24.38 -11.10
CA LYS A 328 21.89 -25.19 -9.88
C LYS A 328 21.10 -24.70 -8.67
N PRO A 329 21.22 -23.42 -8.22
CA PRO A 329 20.49 -22.93 -7.06
C PRO A 329 18.98 -22.92 -7.28
N PHE A 330 18.52 -22.70 -8.52
CA PHE A 330 17.09 -22.79 -8.84
C PHE A 330 16.55 -24.21 -8.68
N ARG A 331 17.31 -25.21 -9.15
CA ARG A 331 16.93 -26.63 -9.03
C ARG A 331 16.99 -27.12 -7.58
N GLU A 332 18.04 -26.75 -6.85
CA GLU A 332 18.17 -27.04 -5.41
C GLU A 332 17.06 -26.39 -4.58
N TYR A 333 16.63 -25.17 -4.93
CA TYR A 333 15.47 -24.52 -4.30
C TYR A 333 14.20 -25.34 -4.48
N LEU A 334 13.91 -25.77 -5.71
CA LEU A 334 12.73 -26.57 -6.03
C LEU A 334 12.77 -27.92 -5.31
N GLU A 335 13.93 -28.59 -5.30
CA GLU A 335 14.12 -29.87 -4.60
C GLU A 335 14.01 -29.73 -3.07
N ALA A 336 14.50 -28.63 -2.49
CA ALA A 336 14.35 -28.34 -1.06
C ALA A 336 12.89 -28.05 -0.68
N GLN A 337 12.14 -27.33 -1.52
CA GLN A 337 10.70 -27.14 -1.33
C GLN A 337 9.94 -28.46 -1.42
N ARG A 338 10.28 -29.29 -2.41
CA ARG A 338 9.73 -30.63 -2.60
C ARG A 338 9.95 -31.53 -1.38
N THR A 339 11.18 -31.53 -0.86
CA THR A 339 11.56 -32.35 0.29
C THR A 339 10.85 -31.88 1.57
N LYS A 340 10.66 -30.56 1.74
CA LYS A 340 9.86 -29.99 2.85
C LYS A 340 8.39 -30.39 2.80
N LEU A 341 7.84 -30.58 1.59
CA LEU A 341 6.47 -31.03 1.41
C LEU A 341 6.26 -32.48 1.87
N HIS A 342 7.30 -33.32 1.71
CA HIS A 342 7.26 -34.74 2.08
C HIS A 342 7.79 -35.04 3.49
N ASN A 343 8.68 -34.19 4.04
CA ASN A 343 9.28 -34.36 5.37
C ASN A 343 9.37 -33.00 6.11
N PRO A 344 8.49 -32.72 7.08
CA PRO A 344 8.41 -31.40 7.74
C PRO A 344 9.57 -31.07 8.70
N VAL A 345 10.56 -31.95 8.87
CA VAL A 345 11.62 -31.85 9.90
C VAL A 345 12.92 -31.19 9.39
N ALA A 346 13.03 -30.86 8.09
CA ALA A 346 14.25 -30.28 7.52
C ALA A 346 14.29 -28.75 7.70
N ASP A 347 14.88 -28.29 8.81
CA ASP A 347 15.28 -26.90 9.03
C ASP A 347 16.60 -26.57 8.33
N GLY A 348 16.66 -25.40 7.66
CA GLY A 348 17.88 -24.88 7.05
C GLY A 348 17.66 -23.88 5.90
N THR A 349 17.88 -22.60 6.18
CA THR A 349 18.03 -21.46 5.23
C THR A 349 19.28 -21.60 4.36
N PRO A 350 19.32 -21.11 3.09
CA PRO A 350 19.16 -19.69 2.69
C PRO A 350 18.18 -19.54 1.51
N LEU A 351 16.90 -19.81 1.77
CA LEU A 351 15.82 -19.82 0.78
C LEU A 351 15.48 -18.41 0.23
N GLN A 352 15.66 -17.36 1.06
CA GLN A 352 15.29 -15.98 0.70
C GLN A 352 16.23 -15.34 -0.33
N ARG A 353 17.54 -15.65 -0.30
CA ARG A 353 18.53 -14.98 -1.17
C ARG A 353 18.40 -15.40 -2.63
N TYR A 354 18.14 -16.68 -2.89
CA TYR A 354 17.94 -17.19 -4.24
C TYR A 354 16.58 -16.81 -4.81
N LEU A 355 15.51 -16.90 -4.00
CA LEU A 355 14.18 -16.46 -4.41
C LEU A 355 14.17 -14.98 -4.77
N HIS A 356 14.89 -14.14 -4.02
CA HIS A 356 15.06 -12.72 -4.34
C HIS A 356 15.73 -12.50 -5.70
N VAL A 357 16.79 -13.24 -6.04
CA VAL A 357 17.48 -13.13 -7.35
C VAL A 357 16.59 -13.58 -8.50
N ILE A 358 15.92 -14.74 -8.35
CA ILE A 358 15.01 -15.30 -9.35
C ILE A 358 13.82 -14.35 -9.58
N MET A 359 13.23 -13.88 -8.49
CA MET A 359 12.10 -12.96 -8.55
C MET A 359 12.50 -11.59 -9.09
N SER A 360 13.69 -11.08 -8.77
CA SER A 360 14.19 -9.82 -9.33
C SER A 360 14.38 -9.94 -10.84
N PHE A 361 14.92 -11.06 -11.32
CA PHE A 361 15.01 -11.34 -12.77
C PHE A 361 13.63 -11.45 -13.43
N LEU A 362 12.67 -12.12 -12.79
CA LEU A 362 11.30 -12.24 -13.30
C LEU A 362 10.57 -10.89 -13.35
N VAL A 363 10.84 -10.02 -12.38
CA VAL A 363 10.33 -8.66 -12.35
C VAL A 363 10.94 -7.82 -13.47
N GLU A 364 12.25 -7.91 -13.72
CA GLU A 364 12.87 -7.26 -14.89
C GLU A 364 12.27 -7.75 -16.20
N VAL A 365 11.99 -9.05 -16.32
CA VAL A 365 11.29 -9.63 -17.46
C VAL A 365 9.86 -9.10 -17.56
N GLN A 366 9.13 -8.98 -16.45
CA GLN A 366 7.78 -8.40 -16.43
C GLN A 366 7.80 -6.93 -16.88
N PHE A 367 8.78 -6.14 -16.44
CA PHE A 367 8.98 -4.76 -16.90
C PHE A 367 9.36 -4.70 -18.38
N PHE A 368 10.20 -5.62 -18.86
CA PHE A 368 10.58 -5.72 -20.26
C PHE A 368 9.37 -6.03 -21.16
N PHE A 369 8.53 -6.98 -20.76
CA PHE A 369 7.31 -7.32 -21.51
C PHE A 369 6.21 -6.27 -21.41
N MET A 370 6.02 -5.61 -20.26
CA MET A 370 5.04 -4.53 -20.13
C MET A 370 5.51 -3.23 -20.79
N GLY A 371 6.82 -2.94 -20.80
CA GLY A 371 7.40 -1.79 -21.51
C GLY A 371 7.21 -1.88 -23.03
N HIS A 372 7.23 -3.10 -23.59
CA HIS A 372 6.92 -3.36 -24.99
C HIS A 372 5.43 -3.27 -25.36
N CYS A 373 4.51 -3.30 -24.38
CA CYS A 373 3.07 -3.10 -24.61
C CYS A 373 2.65 -1.62 -24.56
N VAL A 374 3.54 -0.71 -24.16
CA VAL A 374 3.28 0.74 -24.03
C VAL A 374 3.98 1.55 -25.14
N GLN A 375 4.78 0.90 -25.98
CA GLN A 375 5.20 1.39 -27.30
C GLN A 375 4.26 0.87 -28.38
#